data_AF-A0A5T0XK35-F1
#
_entry.id   AF-A0A5T0XK35-F1
#
_cell.length_a   1.000
_cell.length_b   1.000
_cell.length_c   1.000
_cell.angle_alpha   90.00
_cell.angle_beta   90.00
_cell.angle_gamma   90.00
#
_symmetry.space_group_name_H-M   'P 1'
#
loop_
_entity.id
_entity.type
_entity.pdbx_description
1 polymer ?
#
loop_
_entity_poly.entity_id
_entity_poly.type
_entity_poly.pdbx_seq_one_letter_code
_entity_poly.pdbx_strand_id
1 'polypeptide(L)'
;IIKVNNKVKIFVSNRFSVKNIQIMENCIDITDKFKEIFHENLIIFCSKDHFDSLINNQTLYNVVLEYINKFLISLKKRINVEKNKEVKVDDVLDYFKKNISVAKSYKDILDEELVYIKQHRPDIVASWKYYQEFERMCKELDENNQNPS
;
A
#
# COMPACT_ATOMS: atom_id res chain seq x y z
N ILE A 1 -33.24 -15.93 -24.05
CA ILE A 1 -32.20 -14.87 -24.10
C ILE A 1 -32.80 -13.62 -23.47
N ILE A 2 -32.49 -13.33 -22.20
CA ILE A 2 -32.99 -12.11 -21.55
C ILE A 2 -32.09 -10.97 -22.01
N LYS A 3 -32.57 -10.16 -22.97
CA LYS A 3 -31.93 -8.90 -23.36
C LYS A 3 -32.12 -7.89 -22.23
N VAL A 4 -31.20 -7.85 -21.28
CA VAL A 4 -31.13 -6.75 -20.30
C VAL A 4 -30.42 -5.59 -20.99
N ASN A 5 -31.19 -4.70 -21.63
CA ASN A 5 -30.66 -3.56 -22.38
C ASN A 5 -30.34 -2.35 -21.48
N ASN A 6 -30.12 -2.58 -20.17
CA ASN A 6 -29.87 -1.52 -19.20
C ASN A 6 -28.38 -1.47 -18.88
N LYS A 7 -27.73 -0.37 -19.30
CA LYS A 7 -26.35 -0.07 -18.96
C LYS A 7 -26.32 0.65 -17.60
N VAL A 8 -25.81 0.00 -16.57
CA VAL A 8 -25.56 0.60 -15.25
C VAL A 8 -24.09 0.96 -15.15
N LYS A 9 -23.78 2.19 -14.73
CA LYS A 9 -22.42 2.62 -14.41
C LYS A 9 -22.23 2.65 -12.90
N ILE A 10 -21.18 1.98 -12.43
CA ILE A 10 -20.76 1.95 -11.03
C ILE A 10 -19.31 2.41 -10.98
N PHE A 11 -19.02 3.29 -10.04
CA PHE A 11 -17.71 3.83 -9.80
C PHE A 11 -17.16 3.24 -8.51
N VAL A 12 -15.91 2.78 -8.56
CA VAL A 12 -15.14 2.37 -7.39
C VAL A 12 -13.96 3.32 -7.28
N SER A 13 -13.81 4.00 -6.15
CA SER A 13 -12.81 5.04 -5.96
C SER A 13 -12.28 5.07 -4.53
N ASN A 14 -11.29 5.93 -4.31
CA ASN A 14 -10.83 6.34 -2.99
C ASN A 14 -11.61 7.59 -2.53
N ARG A 15 -12.12 7.59 -1.29
CA ARG A 15 -12.85 8.71 -0.66
C ARG A 15 -12.09 10.04 -0.73
N PHE A 16 -10.76 10.02 -0.66
CA PHE A 16 -9.94 11.24 -0.80
C PHE A 16 -10.00 11.82 -2.22
N SER A 17 -10.06 10.96 -3.23
CA SER A 17 -10.14 11.39 -4.64
C SER A 17 -11.51 11.97 -4.99
N VAL A 18 -12.57 11.55 -4.30
CA VAL A 18 -13.94 12.01 -4.58
C VAL A 18 -14.24 13.39 -3.99
N LYS A 19 -13.62 13.78 -2.87
CA LYS A 19 -13.80 15.11 -2.26
C LYS A 19 -13.37 16.28 -3.17
N ASN A 20 -12.43 16.02 -4.08
CA ASN A 20 -11.91 17.04 -5.00
C ASN A 20 -12.70 17.12 -6.32
N ILE A 21 -13.75 16.30 -6.48
CA ILE A 21 -14.54 16.29 -7.70
C ILE A 21 -16.00 16.55 -7.32
N GLN A 22 -16.63 17.54 -7.94
CA GLN A 22 -18.05 17.90 -7.79
C GLN A 22 -19.04 16.77 -8.18
N ILE A 23 -18.59 15.51 -8.30
CA ILE A 23 -19.35 14.32 -8.70
C ILE A 23 -20.51 14.02 -7.74
N MET A 24 -20.48 14.48 -6.48
CA MET A 24 -21.41 14.00 -5.46
C MET A 24 -22.83 14.57 -5.53
N GLU A 25 -23.11 15.68 -6.23
CA GLU A 25 -24.44 16.30 -6.17
C GLU A 25 -25.59 15.38 -6.65
N ASN A 26 -25.31 14.39 -7.50
CA ASN A 26 -26.31 13.43 -8.00
C ASN A 26 -25.89 11.95 -7.86
N CYS A 27 -24.93 11.67 -7.00
CA CYS A 27 -24.44 10.31 -6.75
C CYS A 27 -24.89 9.76 -5.40
N ILE A 28 -25.13 8.46 -5.36
CA ILE A 28 -25.52 7.71 -4.17
C ILE A 28 -24.34 6.81 -3.79
N ASP A 29 -23.88 6.94 -2.54
CA ASP A 29 -22.95 5.98 -1.93
C ASP A 29 -23.71 4.66 -1.69
N ILE A 30 -23.24 3.60 -2.32
CA ILE A 30 -23.81 2.25 -2.23
C ILE A 30 -22.78 1.26 -1.65
N THR A 31 -21.73 1.76 -1.00
CA THR A 31 -20.64 0.94 -0.45
C THR A 31 -21.16 -0.09 0.55
N ASP A 32 -22.17 0.27 1.34
CA ASP A 32 -22.82 -0.57 2.35
C ASP A 32 -23.51 -1.83 1.78
N LYS A 33 -23.75 -1.88 0.47
CA LYS A 33 -24.38 -3.02 -0.20
C LYS A 33 -23.41 -4.17 -0.44
N PHE A 34 -22.10 -3.94 -0.36
CA PHE A 34 -21.07 -4.92 -0.71
C PHE A 34 -20.43 -5.52 0.54
N LYS A 35 -20.16 -6.82 0.51
CA LYS A 35 -19.63 -7.57 1.67
C LYS A 35 -18.12 -7.59 1.71
N GLU A 36 -17.48 -7.48 0.55
CA GLU A 36 -16.03 -7.65 0.38
C GLU A 36 -15.26 -6.32 0.50
N ILE A 37 -15.84 -5.32 1.19
CA ILE A 37 -15.16 -4.04 1.45
C ILE A 37 -13.99 -4.29 2.40
N PHE A 38 -12.78 -3.96 1.97
CA PHE A 38 -11.54 -4.29 2.67
C PHE A 38 -10.76 -3.06 3.17
N HIS A 39 -11.28 -1.85 2.93
CA HIS A 39 -10.63 -0.60 3.32
C HIS A 39 -11.66 0.52 3.52
N GLU A 40 -11.53 1.30 4.60
CA GLU A 40 -12.44 2.40 4.95
C GLU A 40 -12.53 3.51 3.87
N ASN A 41 -11.39 3.82 3.26
CA ASN A 41 -11.28 4.78 2.17
C ASN A 41 -11.84 4.29 0.82
N LEU A 42 -12.31 3.06 0.71
CA LEU A 42 -12.97 2.61 -0.51
C LEU A 42 -14.41 3.14 -0.53
N ILE A 43 -14.81 3.69 -1.68
CA ILE A 43 -16.18 4.15 -1.93
C ILE A 43 -16.68 3.59 -3.25
N ILE A 44 -17.92 3.11 -3.23
CA ILE A 44 -18.63 2.62 -4.40
C ILE A 44 -19.89 3.45 -4.55
N PHE A 45 -20.08 4.06 -5.71
CA PHE A 45 -21.19 4.96 -5.94
C PHE A 45 -21.69 4.88 -7.38
N CYS A 46 -22.92 5.32 -7.61
CA CYS A 46 -23.51 5.49 -8.93
C CYS A 46 -24.42 6.73 -8.94
N SER A 47 -24.83 7.20 -10.12
CA SER A 47 -25.87 8.25 -10.19
C SER A 47 -27.21 7.71 -9.69
N LYS A 48 -28.08 8.61 -9.22
CA LYS A 48 -29.44 8.25 -8.80
C LYS A 48 -30.21 7.47 -9.86
N ASP A 49 -30.17 7.90 -11.13
CA ASP A 49 -30.86 7.19 -12.23
C ASP A 49 -30.36 5.75 -12.42
N HIS A 50 -29.04 5.55 -12.27
CA HIS A 50 -28.44 4.22 -12.34
C HIS A 50 -28.77 3.38 -11.12
N PHE A 51 -28.89 4.00 -9.94
CA PHE A 51 -29.32 3.34 -8.73
C PHE A 51 -30.78 2.86 -8.83
N ASP A 52 -31.68 3.73 -9.29
CA ASP A 52 -33.09 3.41 -9.50
C ASP A 52 -33.25 2.28 -10.52
N SER A 53 -32.49 2.32 -11.61
CA SER A 53 -32.44 1.24 -12.60
C SER A 53 -31.95 -0.09 -12.02
N LEU A 54 -31.05 -0.03 -11.03
CA LEU A 54 -30.46 -1.20 -10.38
C LEU A 54 -31.45 -1.84 -9.40
N ILE A 55 -32.08 -1.06 -8.51
CA ILE A 55 -33.01 -1.58 -7.49
C ILE A 55 -34.33 -2.08 -8.07
N ASN A 56 -34.77 -1.51 -9.20
CA ASN A 56 -36.01 -1.92 -9.88
C ASN A 56 -35.86 -3.20 -10.72
N ASN A 57 -34.64 -3.74 -10.81
CA ASN A 57 -34.36 -4.97 -11.56
C ASN A 57 -33.54 -5.95 -10.69
N GLN A 58 -34.23 -6.85 -9.99
CA GLN A 58 -33.60 -7.79 -9.06
C GLN A 58 -32.52 -8.67 -9.71
N THR A 59 -32.72 -9.10 -10.96
CA THR A 59 -31.73 -9.91 -11.68
C THR A 59 -30.46 -9.11 -11.93
N LEU A 60 -30.60 -7.87 -12.44
CA LEU A 60 -29.48 -6.96 -12.67
C LEU A 60 -28.77 -6.62 -11.35
N TYR A 61 -29.52 -6.34 -10.29
CA TYR A 61 -29.01 -6.08 -8.95
C TYR A 61 -28.11 -7.22 -8.47
N ASN A 62 -28.59 -8.47 -8.55
CA ASN A 62 -27.83 -9.63 -8.09
C ASN A 62 -26.55 -9.86 -8.91
N VAL A 63 -26.63 -9.73 -10.24
CA VAL A 63 -25.46 -9.88 -11.13
C VAL A 63 -24.40 -8.82 -10.83
N VAL A 64 -24.82 -7.57 -10.66
CA VAL A 64 -23.92 -6.47 -10.30
C VAL A 64 -23.28 -6.70 -8.94
N LEU A 65 -24.08 -7.10 -7.95
CA LEU A 65 -23.60 -7.36 -6.59
C LEU A 65 -22.53 -8.46 -6.59
N GLU A 66 -22.79 -9.56 -7.29
CA GLU A 66 -21.84 -10.66 -7.41
C GLU A 66 -20.55 -10.22 -8.13
N TYR A 67 -20.69 -9.50 -9.25
CA TYR A 67 -19.55 -9.02 -10.03
C TYR A 67 -18.64 -8.10 -9.21
N ILE A 68 -19.21 -7.10 -8.53
CA ILE A 68 -18.42 -6.13 -7.75
C ILE A 68 -17.76 -6.82 -6.55
N ASN A 69 -18.42 -7.76 -5.86
CA ASN A 69 -17.78 -8.52 -4.78
C ASN A 69 -16.58 -9.33 -5.31
N LYS A 70 -16.72 -10.01 -6.46
CA LYS A 70 -15.60 -10.73 -7.11
C LYS A 70 -14.45 -9.79 -7.52
N PHE A 71 -14.80 -8.59 -8.00
CA PHE A 71 -13.83 -7.55 -8.31
C PHE A 71 -13.07 -7.09 -7.04
N LEU A 72 -13.77 -6.82 -5.94
CA LEU A 72 -13.16 -6.39 -4.67
C LEU A 72 -12.20 -7.45 -4.11
N ILE A 73 -12.56 -8.73 -4.16
CA ILE A 73 -11.68 -9.84 -3.77
C ILE A 73 -10.40 -9.84 -4.62
N SER A 74 -10.55 -9.71 -5.94
CA SER A 74 -9.41 -9.68 -6.88
C SER A 74 -8.53 -8.45 -6.66
N LEU A 75 -9.13 -7.29 -6.41
CA LEU A 75 -8.43 -6.05 -6.13
C LEU A 75 -7.64 -6.15 -4.83
N LYS A 76 -8.23 -6.68 -3.75
CA LYS A 76 -7.54 -6.92 -2.47
C LYS A 76 -6.33 -7.84 -2.65
N LYS A 77 -6.49 -8.93 -3.40
CA LYS A 77 -5.39 -9.85 -3.73
C LYS A 77 -4.27 -9.12 -4.46
N ARG A 78 -4.60 -8.29 -5.46
CA ARG A 78 -3.60 -7.52 -6.21
C ARG A 78 -2.87 -6.51 -5.33
N ILE A 79 -3.59 -5.79 -4.46
CA ILE A 79 -2.98 -4.86 -3.49
C ILE A 79 -1.97 -5.59 -2.61
N ASN A 80 -2.31 -6.77 -2.09
CA ASN A 80 -1.38 -7.55 -1.27
C ASN A 80 -0.14 -8.01 -2.06
N VAL A 81 -0.30 -8.37 -3.34
CA VAL A 81 0.83 -8.72 -4.20
C VAL A 81 1.77 -7.51 -4.39
N GLU A 82 1.23 -6.32 -4.64
CA GLU A 82 2.06 -5.12 -4.80
C GLU A 82 2.74 -4.71 -3.47
N LYS A 83 2.03 -4.79 -2.34
CA LYS A 83 2.62 -4.58 -1.01
C LYS A 83 3.79 -5.52 -0.71
N ASN A 84 3.74 -6.75 -1.21
CA ASN A 84 4.82 -7.71 -1.03
C ASN A 84 6.05 -7.42 -1.92
N LYS A 85 5.93 -6.55 -2.93
CA LYS A 85 7.05 -6.08 -3.76
C LYS A 85 7.66 -4.78 -3.22
N GLU A 86 7.02 -4.13 -2.25
CA GLU A 86 7.59 -2.94 -1.63
C GLU A 86 8.93 -3.31 -1.02
N VAL A 87 9.95 -2.51 -1.31
CA VAL A 87 11.28 -2.67 -0.73
C VAL A 87 11.16 -2.46 0.77
N LYS A 88 11.47 -3.50 1.53
CA LYS A 88 11.48 -3.47 2.99
C LYS A 88 12.87 -3.07 3.47
N VAL A 89 12.94 -2.61 4.70
CA VAL A 89 14.24 -2.27 5.31
C VAL A 89 15.17 -3.49 5.34
N ASP A 90 14.62 -4.69 5.54
CA ASP A 90 15.38 -5.94 5.48
C ASP A 90 16.00 -6.18 4.09
N ASP A 91 15.29 -5.83 3.01
CA ASP A 91 15.81 -5.93 1.64
C ASP A 91 16.99 -4.98 1.42
N VAL A 92 16.94 -3.78 2.02
CA VAL A 92 18.03 -2.79 1.97
C VAL A 92 19.24 -3.29 2.75
N LEU A 93 19.05 -3.85 3.95
CA LEU A 93 20.13 -4.42 4.74
C LEU A 93 20.78 -5.62 4.03
N ASP A 94 19.98 -6.51 3.43
CA ASP A 94 20.49 -7.63 2.65
C ASP A 94 21.23 -7.18 1.39
N TYR A 95 20.80 -6.08 0.77
CA TYR A 95 21.54 -5.45 -0.32
C TYR A 95 22.91 -4.96 0.15
N PHE A 96 23.00 -4.29 1.30
CA PHE A 96 24.28 -3.86 1.86
C PHE A 96 25.21 -5.02 2.22
N LYS A 97 24.69 -6.12 2.80
CA LYS A 97 25.48 -7.33 3.07
C LYS A 97 26.16 -7.88 1.81
N LYS A 98 25.46 -7.84 0.68
CA LYS A 98 25.96 -8.33 -0.62
C LYS A 98 26.85 -7.32 -1.34
N ASN A 99 26.77 -6.04 -0.99
CA ASN A 99 27.46 -4.94 -1.67
C ASN A 99 28.27 -4.12 -0.65
N ILE A 100 29.36 -4.72 -0.16
CA ILE A 100 30.18 -4.18 0.93
C ILE A 100 30.69 -2.77 0.65
N SER A 101 31.13 -2.48 -0.58
CA SER A 101 31.60 -1.13 -0.95
C SER A 101 30.51 -0.07 -0.79
N VAL A 102 29.27 -0.41 -1.14
CA VAL A 102 28.11 0.47 -0.96
C VAL A 102 27.82 0.64 0.52
N ALA A 103 27.82 -0.44 1.30
CA ALA A 103 27.63 -0.37 2.75
C ALA A 103 28.65 0.57 3.42
N LYS A 104 29.93 0.46 3.05
CA LYS A 104 31.00 1.33 3.56
C LYS A 104 30.77 2.80 3.18
N SER A 105 30.46 3.08 1.92
CA SER A 105 30.19 4.46 1.49
C SER A 105 29.03 5.11 2.25
N TYR A 106 27.98 4.34 2.55
CA TYR A 106 26.85 4.83 3.36
C TYR A 106 27.23 4.98 4.83
N LYS A 107 28.07 4.09 5.36
CA LYS A 107 28.59 4.20 6.71
C LYS A 107 29.40 5.49 6.89
N ASP A 108 30.28 5.81 5.95
CA ASP A 108 31.10 7.01 6.01
C ASP A 108 30.23 8.28 6.06
N ILE A 109 29.21 8.36 5.19
CA ILE A 109 28.23 9.46 5.17
C ILE A 109 27.48 9.54 6.51
N LEU A 110 26.95 8.42 7.01
CA LEU A 110 26.17 8.40 8.24
C LEU A 110 27.02 8.70 9.48
N ASP A 111 28.29 8.30 9.50
CA ASP A 111 29.19 8.62 10.60
C ASP A 111 29.51 10.10 10.66
N GLU A 112 29.58 10.81 9.53
CA GLU A 112 29.72 12.26 9.45
C GLU A 112 28.43 13.00 9.85
N GLU A 113 27.30 12.64 9.25
CA GLU A 113 26.02 13.34 9.46
C GLU A 113 25.46 13.14 10.87
N LEU A 114 25.72 11.98 11.49
CA LEU A 114 25.14 11.65 12.80
C LEU A 114 26.02 12.07 13.99
N VAL A 115 27.20 12.67 13.79
CA VAL A 115 28.13 13.06 14.88
C VAL A 115 27.40 13.84 15.98
N TYR A 116 26.68 14.91 15.61
CA TYR A 116 26.03 15.78 16.59
C TYR A 116 24.88 15.09 17.32
N ILE A 117 24.08 14.26 16.62
CA ILE A 117 22.96 13.54 17.21
C ILE A 117 23.49 12.46 18.17
N LYS A 118 24.53 11.71 17.77
CA LYS A 118 25.20 10.72 18.64
C LYS A 118 25.79 11.39 19.89
N GLN A 119 26.31 12.61 19.78
CA GLN A 119 26.87 13.34 20.91
C GLN A 119 25.81 13.84 21.90
N HIS A 120 24.73 14.45 21.41
CA HIS A 120 23.76 15.15 22.27
C HIS A 120 22.55 14.28 22.64
N ARG A 121 22.17 13.35 21.76
CA ARG A 121 20.98 12.48 21.90
C ARG A 121 21.28 11.04 21.46
N PRO A 122 22.27 10.37 22.08
CA PRO A 122 22.58 8.98 21.79
C PRO A 122 21.38 8.05 22.01
N ASP A 123 20.47 8.41 22.92
CA ASP A 123 19.22 7.69 23.18
C ASP A 123 18.31 7.61 21.95
N ILE A 124 18.26 8.67 21.14
CA ILE A 124 17.50 8.67 19.88
C ILE A 124 18.11 7.69 18.89
N VAL A 125 19.43 7.75 18.70
CA VAL A 125 20.14 6.86 17.76
C VAL A 125 20.03 5.40 18.20
N ALA A 126 20.09 5.14 19.52
CA ALA A 126 19.91 3.81 20.08
C ALA A 126 18.50 3.23 19.82
N SER A 127 17.48 4.09 19.69
CA SER A 127 16.11 3.67 19.36
C SER A 127 15.92 3.23 17.90
N TRP A 128 16.87 3.57 17.01
CA TRP A 128 16.78 3.24 15.59
C TRP A 128 17.19 1.80 15.31
N LYS A 129 16.26 0.86 15.55
CA LYS A 129 16.46 -0.60 15.38
C LYS A 129 17.28 -0.97 14.13
N TYR A 130 16.87 -0.49 12.96
CA TYR A 130 17.52 -0.87 11.70
C TYR A 130 18.89 -0.22 11.48
N TYR A 131 19.11 0.97 12.04
CA TYR A 131 20.43 1.59 12.01
C TYR A 131 21.42 0.82 12.90
N GLN A 132 20.97 0.34 14.06
CA GLN A 132 21.79 -0.52 14.93
C GLN A 132 22.17 -1.83 14.23
N GLU A 133 21.24 -2.42 13.46
CA GLU A 133 21.53 -3.62 12.67
C GLU A 133 22.55 -3.35 11.56
N PHE A 134 22.43 -2.21 10.87
CA PHE A 134 23.40 -1.76 9.87
C PHE A 134 24.80 -1.54 10.46
N GLU A 135 24.91 -0.89 11.62
CA GLU A 135 26.19 -0.67 12.32
C GLU A 135 26.86 -1.98 12.73
N ARG A 136 26.09 -2.94 13.26
CA ARG A 136 26.61 -4.27 13.61
C ARG A 136 27.14 -4.99 12.37
N MET A 137 26.37 -4.99 11.29
CA MET A 137 26.77 -5.59 10.02
C MET A 137 28.07 -4.99 9.48
N CYS A 138 28.24 -3.66 9.52
CA CYS A 138 29.47 -3.02 9.05
C CYS A 138 30.69 -3.44 9.88
N LYS A 139 30.55 -3.55 11.21
CA LYS A 139 31.62 -4.04 12.10
C LYS A 139 32.04 -5.47 11.76
N GLU A 140 31.08 -6.38 11.59
CA GLU A 140 31.34 -7.78 11.20
C GLU A 140 32.07 -7.87 9.84
N LEU A 141 31.74 -7.01 8.89
CA LEU A 141 32.41 -6.96 7.58
C LEU A 141 33.86 -6.48 7.68
N ASP A 142 34.15 -5.54 8.57
CA ASP A 142 35.52 -5.04 8.75
C ASP A 142 36.42 -6.05 9.46
N GLU A 143 35.89 -6.78 10.45
CA GLU A 143 36.62 -7.85 11.15
C GLU A 143 36.97 -9.02 10.22
N ASN A 144 36.04 -9.44 9.35
CA ASN A 144 36.28 -10.52 8.39
C ASN A 144 37.29 -10.17 7.29
N ASN A 145 37.41 -8.89 6.92
CA ASN A 145 38.41 -8.43 5.95
C ASN A 145 39.85 -8.38 6.53
N GLN A 146 40.00 -8.43 7.86
CA GLN A 146 41.31 -8.41 8.52
C GLN A 146 41.90 -9.80 8.78
N ASN A 147 41.10 -10.87 8.63
CA ASN A 147 41.53 -12.27 8.73
C ASN A 147 41.02 -13.09 7.54
N PRO A 148 41.66 -13.00 6.35
CA PRO A 148 41.39 -13.93 5.27
C PRO A 148 41.90 -15.33 5.69
N SER A 149 41.00 -16.30 5.78
CA SER A 149 41.36 -17.72 5.96
C SER A 149 42.14 -18.25 4.76
#